data_AF-A0AAP4VIF2-F1
#
_entry.id   AF-A0AAP4VIF2-F1
#
_cell.length_a   1.000
_cell.length_b   1.000
_cell.length_c   1.000
_cell.angle_alpha   90.00
_cell.angle_beta   90.00
_cell.angle_gamma   90.00
#
_symmetry.space_group_name_H-M   'P 1'
#
loop_
_entity.id
_entity.type
_entity.pdbx_description
1 polymer ?
#
loop_
_entity_poly.entity_id
_entity_poly.type
_entity_poly.pdbx_seq_one_letter_code
_entity_poly.pdbx_strand_id
1 'polypeptide(L)'
;MKAIEDDVIVTTPPCQAFSAPRRLRRFSVPNLMIWSIDRAEDEAPDLMGQARHDYECELRIKALGFLIEASSATPLWQRVCKHSMYSEIRGRSADQRLVMELAIQESMR
;
A
#
# COMPACT_ATOMS: atom_id res chain seq x y z
N MET A 1 43.01 40.30 19.06
CA MET A 1 41.92 39.30 19.01
C MET A 1 40.63 40.01 19.38
N LYS A 2 39.65 40.09 18.47
CA LYS A 2 38.32 40.62 18.81
C LYS A 2 37.45 39.46 19.29
N ALA A 3 36.89 39.59 20.48
CA ALA A 3 35.95 38.63 21.03
C ALA A 3 34.67 38.63 20.17
N ILE A 4 34.27 37.46 19.72
CA ILE A 4 32.95 37.23 19.12
C ILE A 4 32.02 37.03 20.31
N GLU A 5 31.33 38.08 20.72
CA GLU A 5 30.17 37.97 21.61
C GLU A 5 29.02 37.42 20.75
N ASP A 6 28.91 36.10 20.70
CA ASP A 6 27.71 35.44 20.17
C ASP A 6 26.61 35.60 21.23
N ASP A 7 25.71 36.56 20.97
CA ASP A 7 24.45 36.69 21.70
C ASP A 7 23.65 35.39 21.49
N VAL A 8 23.69 34.49 22.48
CA VAL A 8 22.88 33.27 22.48
C VAL A 8 21.41 33.65 22.59
N ILE A 9 20.70 33.65 21.46
CA ILE A 9 19.25 33.91 21.44
C ILE A 9 18.51 32.67 21.93
N VAL A 10 18.24 32.61 23.24
CA VAL A 10 17.35 31.61 23.85
C VAL A 10 15.90 32.05 23.62
N THR A 11 15.16 31.33 22.77
CA THR A 11 13.72 31.52 22.61
C THR A 11 12.95 30.26 23.01
N THR A 12 11.86 30.45 23.75
CA THR A 12 10.82 29.44 24.01
C THR A 12 9.57 29.82 23.21
N PRO A 13 9.54 29.52 21.89
CA PRO A 13 8.39 29.83 21.08
C PRO A 13 7.16 29.05 21.60
N PRO A 14 5.98 29.68 21.70
CA PRO A 14 4.78 29.01 22.17
C PRO A 14 4.39 27.90 21.19
N CYS A 15 4.75 26.66 21.52
CA CYS A 15 4.40 25.48 20.73
C CYS A 15 2.91 25.13 20.79
N GLN A 16 2.09 25.91 21.54
CA GLN A 16 0.64 25.75 21.65
C GLN A 16 -0.10 25.82 20.29
N ALA A 17 0.41 26.59 19.32
CA ALA A 17 -0.20 26.65 17.98
C ALA A 17 0.06 25.38 17.15
N PHE A 18 1.10 24.61 17.48
CA PHE A 18 1.49 23.38 16.79
C PHE A 18 1.21 22.10 17.61
N SER A 19 0.79 22.23 18.86
CA SER A 19 0.45 21.12 19.75
C SER A 19 -0.95 20.56 19.53
N ALA A 20 -1.74 21.17 18.64
CA ALA A 20 -2.97 20.56 18.18
C ALA A 20 -2.64 19.19 17.58
N PRO A 21 -3.17 18.07 18.11
CA PRO A 21 -2.93 16.76 17.54
C PRO A 21 -3.40 16.81 16.10
N ARG A 22 -2.45 16.80 15.16
CA ARG A 22 -2.76 16.68 13.73
C ARG A 22 -3.67 15.47 13.64
N ARG A 23 -4.94 15.67 13.26
CA ARG A 23 -5.86 14.55 12.96
C ARG A 23 -5.04 13.56 12.15
N LEU A 24 -4.84 12.35 12.68
CA LEU A 24 -4.13 11.29 11.97
C LEU A 24 -4.77 11.23 10.59
N ARG A 25 -4.05 11.71 9.57
CA ARG A 25 -4.52 11.66 8.19
C ARG A 25 -4.48 10.18 7.83
N ARG A 26 -5.55 9.45 8.17
CA ARG A 26 -5.78 8.11 7.66
C ARG A 26 -5.99 8.30 6.16
N PHE A 27 -4.95 8.01 5.39
CA PHE A 27 -5.08 7.94 3.95
C PHE A 27 -6.09 6.83 3.65
N SER A 28 -7.03 7.10 2.74
CA SER A 28 -7.95 6.07 2.26
C SER A 28 -7.12 4.93 1.68
N VAL A 29 -7.38 3.71 2.11
CA VAL A 29 -6.80 2.50 1.55
C VAL A 29 -7.83 1.92 0.57
N PRO A 30 -7.44 1.45 -0.62
CA PRO A 30 -8.37 0.76 -1.50
C PRO A 30 -8.93 -0.48 -0.79
N ASN A 31 -10.26 -0.55 -0.66
CA ASN A 31 -10.95 -1.73 -0.16
C ASN A 31 -11.54 -2.50 -1.34
N LEU A 32 -10.85 -3.57 -1.74
CA LEU A 32 -11.20 -4.38 -2.90
C LEU A 32 -11.83 -5.73 -2.52
N MET A 33 -12.12 -5.96 -1.24
CA MET A 33 -12.61 -7.25 -0.75
C MET A 33 -13.94 -7.64 -1.38
N ILE A 34 -14.96 -6.80 -1.21
CA ILE A 34 -16.30 -7.04 -1.77
C ILE A 34 -16.22 -7.15 -3.30
N TRP A 35 -15.52 -6.20 -3.93
CA TRP A 35 -15.33 -6.21 -5.38
C TRP A 35 -14.69 -7.51 -5.89
N SER A 36 -13.70 -8.08 -5.18
CA SER A 36 -13.06 -9.33 -5.60
C SER A 36 -13.96 -10.55 -5.42
N ILE A 37 -14.82 -10.55 -4.41
CA ILE A 37 -15.79 -11.64 -4.18
C ILE A 37 -16.82 -11.62 -5.30
N ASP A 38 -17.44 -10.46 -5.56
CA ASP A 38 -18.44 -10.29 -6.62
C ASP A 38 -17.85 -10.68 -7.97
N ARG A 39 -16.63 -10.21 -8.28
CA ARG A 39 -15.97 -10.53 -9.54
C ARG A 39 -15.63 -11.98 -9.69
N ALA A 40 -15.16 -12.62 -8.63
CA ALA A 40 -14.88 -14.02 -8.70
C ALA A 40 -16.18 -14.83 -8.87
N GLU A 41 -17.30 -14.39 -8.31
CA GLU A 41 -18.60 -15.06 -8.48
C GLU A 41 -19.06 -14.99 -9.93
N ASP A 42 -18.85 -13.85 -10.58
CA ASP A 42 -19.15 -13.66 -12.01
C ASP A 42 -18.18 -14.44 -12.93
N GLU A 43 -16.87 -14.37 -12.68
CA GLU A 43 -15.83 -14.86 -13.61
C GLU A 43 -15.45 -16.34 -13.38
N ALA A 44 -15.58 -16.84 -12.15
CA ALA A 44 -15.14 -18.19 -11.77
C ALA A 44 -15.99 -18.80 -10.64
N PRO A 45 -17.31 -19.00 -10.85
CA PRO A 45 -18.24 -19.50 -9.82
C PRO A 45 -17.90 -20.91 -9.31
N ASP A 46 -17.24 -21.72 -10.15
CA ASP A 46 -16.91 -23.11 -9.82
C ASP A 46 -15.67 -23.24 -8.91
N LEU A 47 -14.89 -22.17 -8.72
CA LEU A 47 -13.74 -22.19 -7.82
C LEU A 47 -14.20 -22.21 -6.37
N MET A 48 -13.63 -23.12 -5.59
CA MET A 48 -13.98 -23.32 -4.18
C MET A 48 -12.72 -23.34 -3.29
N GLY A 49 -12.92 -23.09 -2.00
CA GLY A 49 -11.86 -23.22 -0.98
C GLY A 49 -10.62 -22.38 -1.26
N GLN A 50 -9.43 -23.00 -1.19
CA GLN A 50 -8.17 -22.29 -1.37
C GLN A 50 -7.99 -21.72 -2.78
N ALA A 51 -8.42 -22.45 -3.81
CA ALA A 51 -8.33 -21.99 -5.20
C ALA A 51 -9.18 -20.73 -5.42
N ARG A 52 -10.35 -20.67 -4.77
CA ARG A 52 -11.19 -19.48 -4.76
C ARG A 52 -10.49 -18.29 -4.11
N HIS A 53 -9.93 -18.50 -2.92
CA HIS A 53 -9.22 -17.47 -2.19
C HIS A 53 -8.02 -16.90 -2.97
N ASP A 54 -7.21 -17.79 -3.57
CA ASP A 54 -6.05 -17.39 -4.38
C ASP A 54 -6.47 -16.59 -5.62
N TYR A 55 -7.59 -16.95 -6.26
CA TYR A 55 -8.15 -16.21 -7.39
C TYR A 55 -8.68 -14.82 -6.99
N GLU A 56 -9.35 -14.70 -5.85
CA GLU A 56 -9.76 -13.40 -5.30
C GLU A 56 -8.54 -12.51 -5.00
N CYS A 57 -7.47 -13.08 -4.43
CA CYS A 57 -6.19 -12.39 -4.24
C CYS A 57 -5.59 -11.91 -5.57
N GLU A 58 -5.67 -12.73 -6.63
CA GLU A 58 -5.24 -12.37 -7.98
C GLU A 58 -6.01 -11.18 -8.54
N LEU A 59 -7.33 -11.20 -8.43
CA LEU A 59 -8.19 -10.09 -8.86
C LEU A 59 -7.80 -8.79 -8.13
N ARG A 60 -7.59 -8.85 -6.81
CA ARG A 60 -7.19 -7.68 -6.02
C ARG A 60 -5.82 -7.15 -6.45
N ILE A 61 -4.84 -8.03 -6.69
CA ILE A 61 -3.52 -7.62 -7.18
C ILE A 61 -3.62 -6.95 -8.55
N LYS A 62 -4.43 -7.50 -9.46
CA LYS A 62 -4.67 -6.91 -10.78
C LYS A 62 -5.31 -5.53 -10.69
N ALA A 63 -6.34 -5.38 -9.86
CA ALA A 63 -6.99 -4.09 -9.62
C ALA A 63 -6.03 -3.06 -9.00
N LEU A 64 -5.18 -3.47 -8.05
CA LEU A 64 -4.15 -2.60 -7.48
C LEU A 64 -3.12 -2.16 -8.53
N GLY A 65 -2.75 -3.03 -9.47
CA GLY A 65 -1.91 -2.67 -10.62
C GLY A 65 -2.51 -1.52 -11.42
N PHE A 66 -3.79 -1.62 -11.79
CA PHE A 66 -4.49 -0.52 -12.49
C PHE A 66 -4.55 0.77 -11.68
N LEU A 67 -4.75 0.69 -10.37
CA LEU A 67 -4.77 1.86 -9.49
C LEU A 67 -3.40 2.54 -9.36
N ILE A 68 -2.31 1.78 -9.51
CA ILE A 68 -0.94 2.31 -9.50
C ILE A 68 -0.64 3.04 -10.81
N GLU A 69 -1.11 2.50 -11.93
CA GLU A 69 -0.87 3.02 -13.29
C GLU A 69 -1.83 4.14 -13.70
N ALA A 70 -2.88 4.38 -12.92
CA ALA A 70 -3.84 5.44 -13.19
C ALA A 70 -3.15 6.81 -13.31
N SER A 71 -3.53 7.62 -14.32
CA SER A 71 -2.92 8.94 -14.56
C SER A 71 -3.10 9.92 -13.40
N SER A 72 -4.13 9.74 -12.58
CA SER A 72 -4.40 10.53 -11.37
C SER A 72 -3.68 10.00 -10.13
N ALA A 73 -2.90 8.92 -10.23
CA ALA A 73 -2.22 8.31 -9.10
C ALA A 73 -1.09 9.20 -8.59
N THR A 74 -1.27 9.76 -7.39
CA THR A 74 -0.18 10.48 -6.71
C THR A 74 0.91 9.50 -6.26
N PRO A 75 2.17 9.95 -6.09
CA PRO A 75 3.24 9.09 -5.57
C PRO A 75 2.91 8.46 -4.21
N LEU A 76 2.16 9.17 -3.36
CA LEU A 76 1.71 8.64 -2.08
C LEU A 76 0.65 7.54 -2.27
N TRP A 77 -0.31 7.76 -3.16
CA TRP A 77 -1.33 6.76 -3.52
C TRP A 77 -0.69 5.48 -4.08
N GLN A 78 0.31 5.61 -4.95
CA GLN A 78 1.06 4.48 -5.47
C GLN A 78 1.74 3.68 -4.35
N ARG A 79 2.31 4.33 -3.33
CA ARG A 79 2.90 3.62 -2.18
C ARG A 79 1.86 2.87 -1.36
N VAL A 80 0.68 3.48 -1.14
CA VAL A 80 -0.44 2.82 -0.46
C VAL A 80 -0.88 1.58 -1.24
N CYS A 81 -1.08 1.69 -2.55
CA CYS A 81 -1.48 0.58 -3.40
C CYS A 81 -0.40 -0.52 -3.45
N LYS A 82 0.88 -0.17 -3.57
CA LYS A 82 2.00 -1.12 -3.51
C LYS A 82 2.04 -1.86 -2.17
N HIS A 83 1.83 -1.16 -1.06
CA HIS A 83 1.78 -1.79 0.26
C HIS A 83 0.62 -2.80 0.37
N SER A 84 -0.57 -2.42 -0.09
CA SER A 84 -1.71 -3.34 -0.16
C SER A 84 -1.39 -4.54 -1.06
N MET A 85 -0.76 -4.32 -2.21
CA MET A 85 -0.39 -5.38 -3.16
C MET A 85 0.57 -6.38 -2.50
N TYR A 86 1.61 -5.92 -1.80
CA TYR A 86 2.51 -6.82 -1.05
C TYR A 86 1.80 -7.59 0.06
N SER A 87 0.77 -7.02 0.68
CA SER A 87 -0.05 -7.73 1.67
C SER A 87 -0.90 -8.83 1.03
N GLU A 88 -1.49 -8.59 -0.14
CA GLU A 88 -2.20 -9.61 -0.91
C GLU A 88 -1.27 -10.75 -1.35
N ILE A 89 -0.06 -10.41 -1.84
CA ILE A 89 0.96 -11.40 -2.24
C ILE A 89 1.33 -12.30 -1.06
N ARG A 90 1.45 -11.74 0.15
CA ARG A 90 1.75 -12.51 1.37
C ARG A 90 0.58 -13.35 1.88
N GLY A 91 -0.65 -13.00 1.50
CA GLY A 91 -1.87 -13.73 1.87
C GLY A 91 -2.18 -14.95 1.02
N ARG A 92 -1.51 -15.11 -0.14
CA ARG A 92 -1.67 -16.28 -1.02
C ARG A 92 -1.16 -17.57 -0.38
N SER A 93 -1.63 -18.70 -0.91
CA SER A 93 -1.05 -20.03 -0.61
C SER A 93 0.46 -20.06 -0.87
N ALA A 94 1.17 -20.91 -0.11
CA ALA A 94 2.64 -20.97 -0.15
C ALA A 94 3.17 -21.29 -1.56
N ASP A 95 2.51 -22.19 -2.28
CA ASP A 95 2.89 -22.59 -3.63
C ASP A 95 2.74 -21.43 -4.62
N GLN A 96 1.60 -20.72 -4.56
CA GLN A 96 1.34 -19.56 -5.42
C GLN A 96 2.28 -18.38 -5.12
N ARG A 97 2.62 -18.20 -3.84
CA ARG A 97 3.60 -17.20 -3.43
C ARG A 97 4.98 -17.51 -3.99
N LEU A 98 5.43 -18.76 -3.92
CA LEU A 98 6.72 -19.20 -4.44
C LEU A 98 6.81 -18.97 -5.97
N VAL A 99 5.77 -19.36 -6.72
CA VAL A 99 5.72 -19.14 -8.18
C VAL A 99 5.91 -17.67 -8.53
N MET A 100 5.27 -16.78 -7.78
CA MET A 100 5.37 -15.34 -8.04
C MET A 100 6.71 -14.73 -7.60
N GLU A 101 7.28 -15.17 -6.48
CA GLU A 101 8.64 -14.77 -6.07
C GLU A 101 9.68 -15.18 -7.12
N LEU A 102 9.57 -16.39 -7.67
CA LEU A 102 10.40 -16.86 -8.79
C LEU A 102 10.19 -16.04 -10.06
N ALA A 103 8.94 -15.73 -10.42
CA ALA A 103 8.65 -14.89 -11.59
C ALA A 103 9.26 -13.49 -11.45
N ILE A 104 9.22 -12.90 -10.25
CA ILE A 104 9.89 -11.62 -9.95
C ILE A 104 11.41 -11.76 -10.14
N GLN A 105 12.02 -12.81 -9.59
CA GLN A 105 13.46 -13.05 -9.74
C GLN A 105 13.89 -13.20 -11.20
N GLU A 106 13.16 -13.97 -12.00
CA GLU A 106 13.43 -14.13 -13.44
C GLU A 106 13.24 -12.81 -14.21
N SER A 107 12.25 -11.99 -13.85
CA SER A 107 12.04 -10.69 -14.51
C SER A 107 13.16 -9.66 -14.26
N MET A 108 13.98 -9.90 -13.23
CA MET A 108 15.10 -9.04 -12.85
C MET A 108 16.43 -9.47 -13.49
N ARG A 109 16.42 -10.56 -14.28
CA ARG A 109 17.59 -11.12 -14.96
C ARG A 109 17.74 -10.57 -16.38
#